data_AF-A0A481MSV8-F1
#
_entry.id   AF-A0A481MSV8-F1
#
_cell.length_a   1.000
_cell.length_b   1.000
_cell.length_c   1.000
_cell.angle_alpha   90.00
_cell.angle_beta   90.00
_cell.angle_gamma   90.00
#
_symmetry.space_group_name_H-M   'P 1'
#
loop_
_entity.id
_entity.type
_entity.pdbx_description
1 polymer ?
#
loop_
_entity_poly.entity_id
_entity_poly.type
_entity_poly.pdbx_seq_one_letter_code
_entity_poly.pdbx_strand_id
1 'polypeptide(L)'
;MLCGYTPFWDGGSPMKIYENILKGRVRYPPYIHPDAQDLLQRLITSDLTKRLGNVHGGADCIKNHPWFSEVTWDRLANKDIDAPYIPPVKAGVGDASQFDKYPEETERYGQTGPD
;
A
#
# COMPACT_ATOMS: atom_id res chain seq x y z
N MET A 1 -4.80 3.79 2.09
CA MET A 1 -4.62 4.78 3.16
C MET A 1 -5.57 5.96 3.00
N LEU A 2 -5.47 6.75 1.92
CA LEU A 2 -6.25 7.99 1.76
C LEU A 2 -7.79 7.87 1.86
N CYS A 3 -8.36 6.73 1.44
CA CYS A 3 -9.82 6.51 1.49
C CYS A 3 -10.27 5.43 2.47
N GLY A 4 -9.35 4.66 3.05
CA GLY A 4 -9.68 3.50 3.90
C GLY A 4 -10.18 2.24 3.18
N TYR A 5 -10.39 2.27 1.85
CA TYR A 5 -10.79 1.09 1.05
C TYR A 5 -9.99 0.99 -0.25
N THR A 6 -10.05 -0.16 -0.94
CA THR A 6 -9.31 -0.41 -2.18
C THR A 6 -10.09 0.08 -3.42
N PRO A 7 -9.40 0.55 -4.48
CA PRO A 7 -10.04 1.25 -5.60
C PRO A 7 -10.94 0.38 -6.49
N PHE A 8 -10.75 -0.95 -6.47
CA PHE A 8 -11.47 -1.90 -7.33
C PHE A 8 -12.30 -2.91 -6.53
N TRP A 9 -12.50 -2.67 -5.22
CA TRP A 9 -13.26 -3.58 -4.36
C TRP A 9 -14.67 -3.83 -4.90
N ASP A 10 -15.09 -5.09 -4.87
CA ASP A 10 -16.44 -5.52 -5.17
C ASP A 10 -16.84 -6.59 -4.15
N GLY A 11 -18.02 -6.44 -3.52
CA GLY A 11 -18.51 -7.36 -2.50
C GLY A 11 -19.10 -8.66 -3.03
N GLY A 12 -19.17 -8.84 -4.35
CA GLY A 12 -19.79 -10.00 -4.98
C GLY A 12 -18.84 -11.19 -5.17
N SER A 13 -17.74 -11.00 -5.91
CA SER A 13 -16.77 -12.07 -6.17
C SER A 13 -15.40 -11.53 -6.61
N PRO A 14 -14.32 -12.31 -6.42
CA PRO A 14 -13.00 -11.95 -6.94
C PRO A 14 -12.98 -11.69 -8.46
N MET A 15 -13.83 -12.37 -9.23
CA MET A 15 -13.92 -12.16 -10.68
C MET A 15 -14.37 -10.73 -11.03
N LYS A 16 -15.30 -10.15 -10.29
CA LYS A 16 -15.73 -8.76 -10.50
C LYS A 16 -14.61 -7.78 -10.19
N ILE A 17 -13.77 -8.07 -9.19
CA ILE A 17 -12.59 -7.26 -8.87
C ILE A 17 -11.64 -7.24 -10.09
N TYR A 18 -11.38 -8.40 -10.71
CA TYR A 18 -10.55 -8.47 -11.92
C TYR A 18 -11.17 -7.69 -13.08
N GLU A 19 -12.48 -7.81 -13.32
CA GLU A 19 -13.16 -7.02 -14.33
C GLU A 19 -13.02 -5.51 -14.08
N ASN A 20 -13.13 -5.08 -12.82
CA ASN A 20 -12.98 -3.67 -12.45
C ASN A 20 -11.55 -3.16 -12.66
N ILE A 21 -10.54 -3.99 -12.34
CA ILE A 21 -9.12 -3.70 -12.63
C ILE A 21 -8.92 -3.53 -14.14
N LEU A 22 -9.45 -4.45 -14.96
CA LEU A 22 -9.32 -4.40 -16.41
C LEU A 22 -10.05 -3.18 -17.02
N LYS A 23 -11.22 -2.80 -16.46
CA LYS A 23 -11.94 -1.58 -16.85
C LYS A 23 -11.15 -0.30 -16.52
N GLY A 24 -10.28 -0.33 -15.52
CA GLY A 24 -9.42 0.80 -15.13
C GLY A 24 -10.16 2.05 -14.66
N ARG A 25 -11.45 1.93 -14.28
CA ARG A 25 -12.28 3.05 -13.83
C ARG A 25 -12.26 3.15 -12.31
N VAL A 26 -11.47 4.09 -11.79
CA VAL A 26 -11.41 4.40 -10.36
C VAL A 26 -12.28 5.61 -10.04
N ARG A 27 -13.11 5.51 -9.00
CA ARG A 27 -13.88 6.64 -8.47
C ARG A 27 -13.12 7.29 -7.32
N TYR A 28 -12.72 8.54 -7.50
CA TYR A 28 -12.04 9.33 -6.48
C TYR A 28 -13.05 10.14 -5.67
N PRO A 29 -13.10 10.00 -4.34
CA PRO A 29 -13.89 10.87 -3.48
C PRO A 29 -13.44 12.33 -3.55
N PRO A 30 -14.35 13.29 -3.33
CA PRO A 30 -14.07 14.72 -3.49
C PRO A 30 -13.10 15.29 -2.45
N TYR A 31 -12.86 14.57 -1.35
CA TYR A 31 -11.92 14.98 -0.30
C TYR A 31 -10.45 14.64 -0.63
N ILE A 32 -10.19 13.90 -1.70
CA ILE A 32 -8.80 13.60 -2.10
C ILE A 32 -8.15 14.87 -2.62
N HIS A 33 -6.93 15.15 -2.14
CA HIS A 33 -6.13 16.26 -2.63
C HIS A 33 -5.87 16.13 -4.16
N PRO A 34 -5.98 17.22 -4.94
CA PRO A 34 -5.81 17.16 -6.39
C PRO A 34 -4.51 16.48 -6.85
N ASP A 35 -3.38 16.80 -6.21
CA ASP A 35 -2.09 16.17 -6.55
C ASP A 35 -2.04 14.68 -6.22
N ALA A 36 -2.72 14.24 -5.16
CA ALA A 36 -2.83 12.81 -4.86
C ALA A 36 -3.66 12.10 -5.93
N GLN A 37 -4.76 12.74 -6.37
CA GLN A 37 -5.59 12.19 -7.44
C GLN A 37 -4.81 12.10 -8.76
N ASP A 38 -4.04 13.13 -9.15
CA ASP A 38 -3.19 13.09 -10.36
C ASP A 38 -2.15 11.96 -10.28
N LEU A 39 -1.47 11.84 -9.13
CA LEU A 39 -0.52 10.75 -8.90
C LEU A 39 -1.18 9.38 -9.08
N LEU A 40 -2.34 9.17 -8.45
CA LEU A 40 -3.08 7.91 -8.52
C LEU A 40 -3.53 7.59 -9.95
N GLN A 41 -3.99 8.57 -10.72
CA GLN A 41 -4.37 8.36 -12.13
C GLN A 41 -3.18 7.90 -12.97
N ARG A 42 -2.00 8.48 -12.77
CA ARG A 42 -0.78 8.13 -13.50
C ARG A 42 -0.18 6.78 -13.08
N LEU A 43 -0.37 6.38 -11.82
CA LEU A 43 0.02 5.06 -11.32
C LEU A 43 -0.96 3.96 -11.74
N ILE A 44 -2.27 4.24 -11.68
CA ILE A 44 -3.35 3.30 -12.03
C ILE A 44 -3.69 3.42 -13.53
N THR A 45 -2.64 3.49 -14.36
CA THR A 45 -2.77 3.53 -15.82
C THR A 45 -2.69 2.12 -16.39
N SER A 46 -3.70 1.71 -17.19
CA SER A 46 -3.76 0.37 -17.79
C SER A 46 -2.61 0.09 -18.75
N ASP A 47 -2.23 1.08 -19.55
CA ASP A 47 -1.10 1.01 -20.47
C ASP A 47 0.23 1.10 -19.71
N LEU A 48 0.94 -0.02 -19.62
CA LEU A 48 2.22 -0.13 -18.91
C LEU A 48 3.27 0.85 -19.43
N THR A 49 3.26 1.18 -20.72
CA THR A 49 4.26 2.05 -21.34
C THR A 49 4.12 3.52 -20.90
N LYS A 50 2.93 3.88 -20.39
CA LYS A 50 2.60 5.23 -19.92
C LYS A 50 2.50 5.32 -18.40
N ARG A 51 2.53 4.18 -17.71
CA ARG A 51 2.40 4.12 -16.26
C ARG A 51 3.60 4.80 -15.60
N LEU A 52 3.32 5.72 -14.69
CA LEU A 52 4.35 6.39 -13.90
C LEU A 52 5.20 5.35 -13.16
N GLY A 53 6.52 5.51 -13.20
CA GLY A 53 7.48 4.50 -12.72
C GLY A 53 8.04 3.58 -13.81
N ASN A 54 7.34 3.42 -14.94
CA ASN A 54 7.81 2.65 -16.09
C ASN A 54 8.13 3.52 -17.32
N VAL A 55 7.93 4.84 -17.20
CA VAL A 55 8.34 5.84 -18.19
C VAL A 55 9.83 6.16 -18.05
N HIS A 56 10.39 6.89 -19.01
CA HIS A 56 11.77 7.41 -18.91
C HIS A 56 11.93 8.22 -17.62
N GLY A 57 12.99 7.93 -16.85
CA GLY A 57 13.20 8.48 -15.50
C GLY A 57 12.67 7.58 -14.37
N GLY A 58 11.91 6.53 -14.68
CA GLY A 58 11.55 5.46 -13.75
C GLY A 58 10.97 5.96 -12.43
N ALA A 59 11.58 5.54 -11.32
CA ALA A 59 11.15 5.92 -9.97
C ALA A 59 11.33 7.41 -9.67
N ASP A 60 12.26 8.11 -10.32
CA ASP A 60 12.49 9.53 -10.06
C ASP A 60 11.31 10.39 -10.55
N CYS A 61 10.58 9.94 -11.57
CA CYS A 61 9.31 10.57 -11.96
C CYS A 61 8.25 10.50 -10.86
N ILE A 62 8.25 9.45 -10.03
CA ILE A 62 7.35 9.35 -8.87
C ILE A 62 7.84 10.31 -7.79
N LYS A 63 9.13 10.28 -7.46
CA LYS A 63 9.72 11.12 -6.40
C LYS A 63 9.55 12.61 -6.66
N ASN A 64 9.61 13.03 -7.92
CA ASN A 64 9.49 14.42 -8.34
C ASN A 64 8.04 14.87 -8.58
N HIS A 65 7.05 14.01 -8.33
CA HIS A 65 5.63 14.38 -8.47
C HIS A 65 5.24 15.45 -7.43
N PRO A 66 4.39 16.45 -7.77
CA PRO A 66 3.98 17.52 -6.83
C PRO A 66 3.45 17.03 -5.48
N TRP A 67 2.75 15.89 -5.47
CA TRP A 67 2.30 15.21 -4.25
C TRP A 67 3.42 14.92 -3.23
N PHE A 68 4.65 14.74 -3.67
CA PHE A 68 5.82 14.49 -2.82
C PHE A 68 6.76 15.69 -2.70
N SER A 69 6.32 16.89 -3.08
CA SER A 69 7.15 18.11 -3.06
C SER A 69 7.73 18.46 -1.68
N GLU A 70 7.02 18.11 -0.60
CA GLU A 70 7.47 18.32 0.78
C GLU A 70 8.38 17.20 1.32
N VAL A 71 8.55 16.11 0.57
CA VAL A 71 9.34 14.96 1.02
C VAL A 71 10.82 15.20 0.73
N THR A 72 11.60 15.35 1.80
CA THR A 72 13.07 15.30 1.70
C THR A 72 13.53 13.84 1.72
N TRP A 73 13.76 13.27 0.54
CA TRP A 73 14.08 11.85 0.38
C TRP A 73 15.33 11.39 1.15
N ASP A 74 16.37 12.23 1.23
CA ASP A 74 17.59 11.90 1.99
C ASP A 74 17.32 11.82 3.50
N ARG A 75 16.52 12.74 4.05
CA ARG A 75 16.11 12.69 5.46
C ARG A 75 15.23 11.48 5.75
N LEU A 76 14.34 11.13 4.82
CA LEU A 76 13.52 9.92 4.95
C LEU A 76 14.40 8.67 5.00
N ALA A 77 15.40 8.57 4.11
CA ALA A 77 16.35 7.46 4.06
C ALA A 77 17.19 7.35 5.34
N ASN A 78 17.59 8.49 5.91
CA ASN A 78 18.33 8.56 7.17
C ASN A 78 17.47 8.36 8.43
N LYS A 79 16.14 8.24 8.28
CA LYS A 79 15.17 8.16 9.39
C LYS A 79 15.12 9.44 10.24
N ASP A 80 15.39 10.59 9.63
CA ASP A 80 15.40 11.92 10.26
C ASP A 80 14.04 12.65 10.17
N ILE A 81 12.99 11.93 9.79
CA ILE A 81 11.61 12.44 9.71
C ILE A 81 10.80 11.75 10.80
N ASP A 82 10.16 12.54 11.65
CA ASP A 82 9.29 12.02 12.70
C ASP A 82 8.11 11.23 12.12
N ALA A 83 7.89 10.03 12.65
CA ALA A 83 6.79 9.19 12.21
C ALA A 83 5.44 9.79 12.68
N PRO A 84 4.39 9.81 11.83
CA PRO A 84 3.07 10.30 12.23
C PRO A 84 2.39 9.40 13.27
N TYR A 85 2.84 8.16 13.40
CA TYR A 85 2.34 7.20 14.37
C TYR A 85 3.49 6.38 14.95
N ILE A 86 3.55 6.31 16.28
CA ILE A 86 4.45 5.45 17.03
C ILE A 86 3.60 4.39 17.73
N PRO A 87 3.73 3.09 17.38
CA PRO A 87 2.91 2.06 17.97
C PRO A 87 3.22 1.88 19.47
N PRO A 88 2.21 1.64 20.32
CA PRO A 88 2.37 1.50 21.76
C PRO A 88 2.87 0.10 22.11
N VAL A 89 4.12 -0.20 21.75
CA VAL A 89 4.79 -1.47 22.08
C VAL A 89 5.29 -1.44 23.52
N LYS A 90 5.03 -2.51 24.27
CA LYS A 90 5.49 -2.65 25.65
C LYS A 90 6.99 -2.92 25.68
N ALA A 91 7.67 -2.36 26.68
CA ALA A 91 9.09 -2.63 26.91
C ALA A 91 9.32 -4.12 27.20
N GLY A 92 10.30 -4.72 26.52
CA GLY A 92 10.66 -6.14 26.67
C GLY A 92 10.87 -6.81 25.31
N VAL A 93 11.20 -8.10 25.34
CA VAL A 93 11.29 -8.95 24.14
C VAL A 93 10.01 -9.74 24.01
N GLY A 94 9.45 -9.79 22.79
CA GLY A 94 8.30 -10.65 22.47
C GLY A 94 6.92 -10.06 22.70
N ASP A 95 6.76 -8.72 22.70
CA ASP A 95 5.42 -8.12 22.72
C ASP A 95 4.66 -8.42 21.41
N ALA A 96 3.60 -9.21 21.52
CA ALA A 96 2.68 -9.54 20.42
C ALA A 96 1.36 -8.75 20.48
N SER A 97 1.27 -7.69 21.28
CA SER A 97 0.02 -6.94 21.51
C SER A 97 -0.56 -6.24 20.28
N GLN A 98 0.27 -5.99 19.25
CA GLN A 98 -0.13 -5.35 17.99
C GLN A 98 -0.57 -6.36 16.92
N PHE A 99 -0.68 -7.65 17.28
CA PHE A 99 -1.09 -8.72 16.38
C PHE A 99 -2.42 -9.32 16.83
N ASP A 100 -3.15 -9.89 15.88
CA ASP A 100 -4.36 -10.65 16.16
C ASP A 100 -4.03 -11.96 16.86
N LYS A 101 -4.98 -12.44 17.68
CA LYS A 101 -4.88 -13.75 18.33
C LYS A 101 -5.49 -14.79 17.42
N TYR A 102 -4.69 -15.78 17.04
CA TYR A 102 -5.14 -16.94 16.28
C TYR A 102 -5.21 -18.16 17.19
N PRO A 103 -6.00 -19.19 16.85
CA PRO A 103 -5.95 -20.47 17.54
C PRO A 103 -4.54 -21.06 17.43
N GLU A 104 -3.97 -21.46 18.56
CA GLU A 104 -2.70 -22.18 18.58
C GLU A 104 -2.92 -23.58 18.01
N GLU A 105 -2.17 -23.92 16.95
CA GLU A 105 -2.12 -25.28 16.44
C GLU A 105 -1.37 -26.15 17.45
N THR A 106 -1.93 -27.32 17.77
CA THR A 106 -1.30 -28.29 18.69
C THR A 106 -0.31 -29.20 17.98
N GLU A 107 -0.10 -29.02 16.67
CA GLU A 107 0.86 -29.80 15.92
C GLU A 107 2.27 -29.56 16.45
N ARG A 108 2.92 -30.64 16.87
CA ARG A 108 4.29 -30.57 17.34
C ARG A 108 5.18 -30.24 16.15
N TYR A 109 5.74 -29.03 16.16
CA TYR A 109 6.79 -28.61 15.23
C TYR A 109 7.85 -29.72 15.07
N GLY A 110 8.06 -30.20 13.84
CA GLY A 110 9.04 -31.23 13.52
C GLY A 110 8.52 -32.68 13.51
N GLN A 111 7.20 -32.93 13.58
CA GLN A 111 6.65 -34.24 13.24
C GLN A 111 6.38 -34.33 11.73
N THR A 112 6.98 -35.33 11.08
CA THR A 112 6.63 -35.72 9.71
C THR A 112 5.21 -36.31 9.70
N GLY A 113 4.29 -35.66 9.00
CA GLY A 113 2.98 -36.25 8.69
C GLY A 113 3.13 -37.48 7.77
N PRO A 114 2.10 -38.34 7.67
CA PRO A 114 2.11 -39.42 6.70
C PRO A 114 2.09 -38.85 5.28
N ASP A 115 2.99 -39.36 4.43
CA ASP A 115 3.06 -39.07 3.00
C ASP A 115 1.74 -39.36 2.27
#